data_AF-A0A7J7G046-F1
#
_entry.id   AF-A0A7J7G046-F1
#
_cell.length_a   1.000
_cell.length_b   1.000
_cell.length_c   1.000
_cell.angle_alpha   90.00
_cell.angle_beta   90.00
_cell.angle_gamma   90.00
#
_symmetry.space_group_name_H-M   'P 1'
#
loop_
_entity.id
_entity.type
_entity.pdbx_description
1 polymer ?
#
loop_
_entity_poly.entity_id
_entity_poly.type
_entity_poly.pdbx_seq_one_letter_code
_entity_poly.pdbx_strand_id
1 'polypeptide(L)'
;MDIGSCWKNNGQPCDGDVTTDVTRYSEMIINPNIDSWCNPNNLGSCPPYHTLPSGVRIHRTDKDNYPYGAYHIYCSPGNAESPEEPYNFCDSYSNPQPQEILQILPHPAWGQYGYPTKKGEGWLGDKRTWELDVGRLSQSLYFYQDPGTEPVERHWPSIDLGTEIYMSGNQVAEWTVSDFDIIIPRDDN
;
A
#
# COMPACT_ATOMS: atom_id res chain seq x y z
N MET A 1 -7.84 -6.19 1.72
CA MET A 1 -8.43 -4.93 1.26
C MET A 1 -7.33 -4.20 0.55
N ASP A 2 -7.60 -3.80 -0.68
CA ASP A 2 -6.79 -2.88 -1.43
C ASP A 2 -7.56 -1.59 -1.74
N ILE A 3 -6.82 -0.58 -2.15
CA ILE A 3 -7.38 0.60 -2.80
C ILE A 3 -6.42 0.99 -3.93
N GLY A 4 -7.00 1.17 -5.11
CA GLY A 4 -6.27 1.33 -6.36
C GLY A 4 -6.49 2.71 -6.98
N SER A 5 -5.48 3.18 -7.69
CA SER A 5 -5.51 4.44 -8.44
C SER A 5 -4.49 4.45 -9.58
N CYS A 6 -4.52 5.49 -10.42
CA CYS A 6 -3.57 5.69 -11.50
C CYS A 6 -3.20 7.18 -11.60
N TRP A 7 -1.90 7.45 -11.70
CA TRP A 7 -1.36 8.74 -12.13
C TRP A 7 0.04 8.57 -12.73
N LYS A 8 0.54 9.57 -13.45
CA LYS A 8 1.91 9.56 -14.00
C LYS A 8 2.92 10.02 -12.94
N ASN A 9 4.18 9.59 -13.05
CA ASN A 9 5.22 10.02 -12.09
C ASN A 9 5.47 11.53 -12.09
N ASN A 10 5.04 12.25 -13.13
CA ASN A 10 5.10 13.71 -13.22
C ASN A 10 3.90 14.45 -12.62
N GLY A 11 2.97 13.72 -11.98
CA GLY A 11 1.78 14.28 -11.32
C GLY A 11 0.55 14.43 -12.22
N GLN A 12 0.67 14.21 -13.53
CA GLN A 12 -0.46 14.26 -14.45
C GLN A 12 -1.40 13.06 -14.24
N PRO A 13 -2.71 13.21 -14.54
CA PRO A 13 -3.63 12.08 -14.54
C PRO A 13 -3.22 11.06 -15.62
N CYS A 14 -3.57 9.80 -15.39
CA CYS A 14 -3.42 8.76 -16.41
C CYS A 14 -4.32 9.04 -17.61
N ASP A 15 -3.84 8.71 -18.81
CA ASP A 15 -4.53 8.94 -20.09
C ASP A 15 -4.62 7.70 -20.98
N GLY A 16 -4.23 6.53 -20.45
CA GLY A 16 -4.20 5.25 -21.16
C GLY A 16 -2.85 4.95 -21.81
N ASP A 17 -1.83 5.78 -21.61
CA ASP A 17 -0.48 5.52 -22.08
C ASP A 17 0.22 4.47 -21.21
N VAL A 18 0.34 3.26 -21.76
CA VAL A 18 0.94 2.08 -21.12
C VAL A 18 2.42 2.24 -20.72
N THR A 19 3.09 3.33 -21.14
CA THR A 19 4.49 3.60 -20.81
C THR A 19 4.66 4.63 -19.70
N THR A 20 3.74 5.60 -19.60
CA THR A 20 3.83 6.72 -18.65
C THR A 20 2.82 6.63 -17.52
N ASP A 21 1.68 5.97 -17.74
CA ASP A 21 0.72 5.67 -16.70
C ASP A 21 1.32 4.70 -15.68
N VAL A 22 1.05 4.97 -14.41
CA VAL A 22 1.48 4.11 -13.31
C VAL A 22 0.28 3.77 -12.46
N THR A 23 -0.05 2.48 -12.42
CA THR A 23 -1.10 1.97 -11.54
C THR A 23 -0.56 1.77 -10.14
N ARG A 24 -1.32 2.17 -9.12
CA ARG A 24 -0.88 2.20 -7.73
C ARG A 24 -1.83 1.48 -6.82
N TYR A 25 -1.27 0.66 -5.95
CA TYR A 25 -2.03 -0.16 -5.01
C TYR A 25 -1.51 0.04 -3.59
N SER A 26 -2.44 0.27 -2.66
CA SER A 26 -2.20 0.10 -1.23
C SER A 26 -2.98 -1.10 -0.73
N GLU A 27 -2.29 -2.08 -0.14
CA GLU A 27 -2.89 -3.36 0.20
C GLU A 27 -2.56 -3.76 1.64
N MET A 28 -3.52 -4.30 2.38
CA MET A 28 -3.23 -4.96 3.66
C MET A 28 -3.30 -6.47 3.56
N ILE A 29 -2.22 -7.13 3.98
CA ILE A 29 -2.14 -8.59 4.13
C ILE A 29 -2.44 -8.96 5.59
N ILE A 30 -3.47 -9.77 5.83
CA ILE A 30 -3.86 -10.20 7.19
C ILE A 30 -3.36 -11.60 7.58
N ASN A 31 -2.76 -12.34 6.64
CA ASN A 31 -2.23 -13.68 6.92
C ASN A 31 -1.09 -13.59 7.97
N PRO A 32 -1.25 -14.19 9.17
CA PRO A 32 -0.29 -14.03 10.28
C PRO A 32 1.09 -14.63 9.99
N ASN A 33 1.17 -15.55 9.03
CA ASN A 33 2.41 -16.22 8.66
C ASN A 33 3.30 -15.39 7.74
N ILE A 34 2.81 -14.24 7.25
CA ILE A 34 3.59 -13.33 6.41
C ILE A 34 4.42 -12.41 7.30
N ASP A 35 5.73 -12.40 7.08
CA ASP A 35 6.67 -11.53 7.75
C ASP A 35 7.04 -10.31 6.90
N SER A 36 7.55 -9.28 7.58
CA SER A 36 8.00 -8.03 6.99
C SER A 36 9.25 -8.25 6.13
N TRP A 37 9.18 -8.04 4.82
CA TRP A 37 10.40 -7.99 3.98
C TRP A 37 11.11 -6.65 4.14
N CYS A 38 10.36 -5.57 4.36
CA CYS A 38 10.90 -4.32 4.86
C CYS A 38 11.52 -4.52 6.26
N ASN A 39 12.82 -4.28 6.40
CA ASN A 39 13.50 -4.35 7.68
C ASN A 39 14.82 -3.54 7.64
N PRO A 40 15.47 -3.28 8.79
CA PRO A 40 16.69 -2.48 8.86
C PRO A 40 17.86 -2.99 8.01
N ASN A 41 17.85 -4.25 7.59
CA ASN A 41 18.87 -4.87 6.75
C ASN A 41 18.44 -5.01 5.28
N ASN A 42 17.19 -4.66 4.95
CA ASN A 42 16.62 -4.72 3.61
C ASN A 42 15.75 -3.49 3.33
N LEU A 43 16.40 -2.32 3.27
CA LEU A 43 15.72 -1.04 3.06
C LEU A 43 15.07 -0.94 1.68
N GLY A 44 15.53 -1.71 0.68
CA GLY A 44 14.97 -1.70 -0.67
C GLY A 44 13.52 -2.18 -0.75
N SER A 45 13.05 -2.93 0.26
CA SER A 45 11.65 -3.33 0.41
C SER A 45 10.84 -2.38 1.28
N CYS A 46 11.44 -1.30 1.79
CA CYS A 46 10.78 -0.30 2.61
C CYS A 46 10.48 0.96 1.79
N PRO A 47 9.29 1.58 1.96
CA PRO A 47 9.09 2.91 1.41
C PRO A 47 10.10 3.88 2.02
N PRO A 48 10.58 4.89 1.27
CA PRO A 48 11.53 5.88 1.80
C PRO A 48 11.07 6.59 3.08
N TYR A 49 9.76 6.82 3.21
CA TYR A 49 9.20 7.51 4.36
C TYR A 49 7.94 6.85 4.91
N HIS A 50 7.84 6.86 6.24
CA HIS A 50 6.60 6.67 6.96
C HIS A 50 6.05 8.05 7.36
N THR A 51 4.78 8.32 7.06
CA THR A 51 4.13 9.58 7.44
C THR A 51 3.29 9.36 8.69
N LEU A 52 3.65 10.05 9.76
CA LEU A 52 2.85 10.10 10.97
C LEU A 52 1.54 10.88 10.73
N PRO A 53 0.54 10.71 11.58
CA PRO A 53 -0.76 11.40 11.46
C PRO A 53 -0.67 12.92 11.54
N SER A 54 0.38 13.40 12.21
CA SER A 54 0.73 14.81 12.29
C SER A 54 1.35 15.36 10.99
N GLY A 55 1.56 14.52 9.97
CA GLY A 55 2.26 14.84 8.73
C GLY A 55 3.77 14.73 8.82
N VAL A 56 4.33 14.45 10.01
CA VAL A 56 5.78 14.28 10.19
C VAL A 56 6.24 13.02 9.46
N ARG A 57 7.27 13.17 8.61
CA ARG A 57 7.85 12.04 7.85
C ARG A 57 9.09 11.50 8.56
N ILE A 58 9.11 10.19 8.79
CA ILE A 58 10.24 9.44 9.34
C ILE A 58 10.90 8.70 8.18
N HIS A 59 12.18 8.96 7.95
CA HIS A 59 12.92 8.31 6.87
C HIS A 59 13.31 6.87 7.24
N ARG A 60 13.32 5.95 6.27
CA ARG A 60 13.63 4.52 6.48
C ARG A 60 15.05 4.22 6.99
N THR A 61 15.93 5.20 7.06
CA THR A 61 17.25 5.07 7.70
C THR A 61 17.24 5.38 9.19
N ASP A 62 16.15 5.96 9.71
CA ASP A 62 15.94 6.16 11.14
C ASP A 62 15.49 4.84 11.78
N LYS A 63 16.48 4.06 12.24
CA LYS A 63 16.24 2.72 12.78
C LYS A 63 15.44 2.70 14.07
N ASP A 64 15.42 3.81 14.80
CA ASP A 64 14.81 3.89 16.12
C ASP A 64 13.31 4.21 16.02
N ASN A 65 12.92 4.97 14.99
CA ASN A 65 11.55 5.47 14.86
C ASN A 65 10.78 4.91 13.66
N TYR A 66 11.46 4.39 12.63
CA TYR A 66 10.78 3.87 11.45
C TYR A 66 10.05 2.56 11.74
N PRO A 67 8.74 2.43 11.44
CA PRO A 67 7.98 1.25 11.80
C PRO A 67 8.13 0.14 10.74
N TYR A 68 9.32 -0.47 10.66
CA TYR A 68 9.63 -1.48 9.63
C TYR A 68 8.57 -2.59 9.54
N GLY A 69 8.17 -3.15 10.69
CA GLY A 69 7.19 -4.24 10.77
C GLY A 69 5.76 -3.88 10.33
N ALA A 70 5.51 -2.61 10.01
CA ALA A 70 4.23 -2.15 9.49
C ALA A 70 4.09 -2.36 7.98
N TYR A 71 5.20 -2.60 7.28
CA TYR A 71 5.26 -2.73 5.82
C TYR A 71 5.71 -4.14 5.45
N HIS A 72 4.97 -4.84 4.60
CA HIS A 72 5.48 -6.08 4.02
C HIS A 72 6.54 -5.75 2.97
N ILE A 73 6.12 -5.05 1.91
CA ILE A 73 6.96 -4.63 0.79
C ILE A 73 6.46 -3.28 0.24
N TYR A 74 7.42 -2.49 -0.21
CA TYR A 74 7.24 -1.40 -1.16
C TYR A 74 8.10 -1.70 -2.38
N CYS A 75 7.52 -1.54 -3.57
CA CYS A 75 8.25 -1.54 -4.82
C CYS A 75 7.90 -0.29 -5.63
N SER A 76 8.93 0.35 -6.18
CA SER A 76 8.82 1.56 -7.01
C SER A 76 8.31 1.22 -8.41
N PRO A 77 7.74 2.19 -9.12
CA PRO A 77 7.33 1.97 -10.50
C PRO A 77 8.53 1.79 -11.42
N GLY A 78 8.42 0.88 -12.38
CA GLY A 78 9.50 0.52 -13.30
C GLY A 78 9.95 1.66 -14.22
N ASN A 79 9.13 2.71 -14.34
CA ASN A 79 9.42 3.94 -15.09
C ASN A 79 9.78 5.13 -14.17
N ALA A 80 10.14 4.91 -12.90
CA ALA A 80 10.65 5.95 -12.01
C ALA A 80 12.01 6.46 -12.52
N GLU A 81 12.18 7.77 -12.69
CA GLU A 81 13.45 8.33 -13.19
C GLU A 81 14.51 8.46 -12.10
N SER A 82 14.07 8.65 -10.85
CA SER A 82 14.95 8.90 -9.71
C SER A 82 14.44 8.21 -8.43
N PRO A 83 14.30 6.87 -8.41
CA PRO A 83 13.98 6.14 -7.18
C PRO A 83 15.16 6.22 -6.19
N GLU A 84 14.85 6.35 -4.90
CA GLU A 84 15.88 6.46 -3.86
C GLU A 84 16.54 5.09 -3.59
N GLU A 85 17.86 5.00 -3.75
CA GLU A 85 18.64 3.78 -3.44
C GLU A 85 18.69 3.51 -1.92
N PRO A 86 18.55 2.24 -1.48
CA PRO A 86 18.23 1.07 -2.27
C PRO A 86 16.74 1.02 -2.64
N TYR A 87 16.41 0.53 -3.83
CA TYR A 87 15.01 0.32 -4.27
C TYR A 87 14.83 -1.05 -4.94
N ASN A 88 13.58 -1.48 -5.02
CA ASN A 88 13.13 -2.56 -5.87
C ASN A 88 12.08 -2.01 -6.84
N PHE A 89 12.15 -2.37 -8.11
CA PHE A 89 11.03 -2.14 -9.03
C PHE A 89 9.97 -3.22 -8.83
N CYS A 90 8.70 -2.85 -9.01
CA CYS A 90 7.65 -3.85 -9.05
C CYS A 90 7.86 -4.76 -10.26
N ASP A 91 7.64 -6.05 -10.04
CA ASP A 91 7.77 -7.07 -11.08
C ASP A 91 6.76 -6.82 -12.22
N SER A 92 7.17 -7.08 -13.46
CA SER A 92 6.34 -6.88 -14.65
C SER A 92 5.59 -8.14 -15.08
N TYR A 93 5.79 -9.29 -14.40
CA TYR A 93 5.08 -10.52 -14.71
C TYR A 93 3.58 -10.39 -14.44
N SER A 94 3.21 -9.73 -13.34
CA SER A 94 1.80 -9.60 -12.93
C SER A 94 1.05 -8.51 -13.72
N ASN A 95 1.75 -7.45 -14.11
CA ASN A 95 1.19 -6.37 -14.93
C ASN A 95 2.29 -5.84 -15.90
N PRO A 96 2.06 -5.85 -17.23
CA PRO A 96 3.02 -5.32 -18.18
C PRO A 96 3.16 -3.79 -18.12
N GLN A 97 2.20 -3.09 -17.53
CA GLN A 97 2.25 -1.63 -17.31
C GLN A 97 3.04 -1.30 -16.04
N PRO A 98 3.69 -0.12 -15.96
CA PRO A 98 4.31 0.34 -14.73
C PRO A 98 3.31 0.31 -13.56
N GLN A 99 3.75 -0.26 -12.46
CA GLN A 99 2.96 -0.35 -11.25
C GLN A 99 3.81 -0.01 -10.03
N GLU A 100 3.18 0.54 -9.00
CA GLU A 100 3.78 0.78 -7.71
C GLU A 100 2.88 0.17 -6.63
N ILE A 101 3.46 -0.72 -5.82
CA ILE A 101 2.71 -1.50 -4.84
C ILE A 101 3.29 -1.23 -3.47
N LEU A 102 2.39 -0.94 -2.53
CA LEU A 102 2.70 -0.82 -1.11
C LEU A 102 1.80 -1.76 -0.32
N GLN A 103 2.38 -2.88 0.11
CA GLN A 103 1.71 -3.87 0.96
C GLN A 103 2.08 -3.62 2.43
N ILE A 104 1.07 -3.48 3.29
CA ILE A 104 1.21 -3.28 4.73
C ILE A 104 0.76 -4.51 5.52
N LEU A 105 1.26 -4.60 6.75
CA LEU A 105 0.95 -5.66 7.70
C LEU A 105 0.21 -5.09 8.93
N PRO A 106 -0.55 -5.93 9.67
CA PRO A 106 -1.16 -5.54 10.93
C PRO A 106 -0.12 -4.96 11.89
N HIS A 107 -0.28 -3.69 12.27
CA HIS A 107 0.68 -2.96 13.08
C HIS A 107 0.03 -1.78 13.82
N PRO A 108 0.46 -1.42 15.04
CA PRO A 108 -0.13 -0.30 15.80
C PRO A 108 -0.14 1.04 15.07
N ALA A 109 0.79 1.26 14.13
CA ALA A 109 0.84 2.47 13.29
C ALA A 109 -0.47 2.72 12.52
N TRP A 110 -1.22 1.66 12.23
CA TRP A 110 -2.45 1.72 11.43
C TRP A 110 -3.72 1.83 12.26
N GLY A 111 -3.63 1.68 13.59
CA GLY A 111 -4.80 1.54 14.46
C GLY A 111 -5.74 2.76 14.44
N GLN A 112 -5.21 3.96 14.25
CA GLN A 112 -6.03 5.17 14.12
C GLN A 112 -6.89 5.23 12.85
N TYR A 113 -6.53 4.44 11.83
CA TYR A 113 -7.29 4.31 10.58
C TYR A 113 -8.26 3.12 10.66
N GLY A 114 -8.34 2.46 11.83
CA GLY A 114 -9.22 1.31 12.08
C GLY A 114 -8.67 -0.04 11.60
N TYR A 115 -7.50 -0.06 10.96
CA TYR A 115 -6.90 -1.28 10.43
C TYR A 115 -6.38 -2.22 11.53
N PRO A 116 -6.27 -3.54 11.24
CA PRO A 116 -5.61 -4.50 12.10
C PRO A 116 -4.28 -4.01 12.68
N THR A 117 -4.08 -4.22 13.98
CA THR A 117 -2.88 -3.76 14.71
C THR A 117 -1.97 -4.91 15.11
N LYS A 118 -2.46 -6.15 15.04
CA LYS A 118 -1.73 -7.35 15.43
C LYS A 118 -1.94 -8.47 14.42
N LYS A 119 -0.88 -9.26 14.20
CA LYS A 119 -0.96 -10.47 13.38
C LYS A 119 -2.06 -11.40 13.91
N GLY A 120 -2.84 -11.94 12.99
CA GLY A 120 -3.92 -12.89 13.28
C GLY A 120 -5.28 -12.25 13.54
N GLU A 121 -5.36 -10.93 13.70
CA GLU A 121 -6.66 -10.25 13.75
C GLU A 121 -7.41 -10.43 12.43
N GLY A 122 -8.63 -10.94 12.50
CA GLY A 122 -9.40 -11.23 11.29
C GLY A 122 -9.09 -12.55 10.60
N TRP A 123 -8.18 -13.35 11.17
CA TRP A 123 -7.81 -14.65 10.62
C TRP A 123 -8.74 -15.76 11.13
N LEU A 124 -8.41 -17.02 10.80
CA LEU A 124 -9.17 -18.20 11.20
C LEU A 124 -9.42 -18.23 12.72
N GLY A 125 -10.69 -18.27 13.11
CA GLY A 125 -11.12 -18.29 14.51
C GLY A 125 -11.31 -16.91 15.16
N ASP A 126 -10.99 -15.81 14.47
CA ASP A 126 -11.11 -14.44 14.97
C ASP A 126 -11.95 -13.58 14.01
N LYS A 127 -13.26 -13.85 13.96
CA LYS A 127 -14.19 -13.06 13.15
C LYS A 127 -14.30 -11.64 13.71
N ARG A 128 -14.16 -10.64 12.85
CA ARG A 128 -14.21 -9.23 13.23
C ARG A 128 -14.89 -8.38 12.17
N THR A 129 -15.36 -7.23 12.63
CA THR A 129 -15.82 -6.11 11.81
C THR A 129 -14.83 -4.97 12.00
N TRP A 130 -14.50 -4.27 10.92
CA TRP A 130 -13.65 -3.08 10.97
C TRP A 130 -14.36 -1.91 10.31
N GLU A 131 -14.23 -0.74 10.90
CA GLU A 131 -14.48 0.53 10.25
C GLU A 131 -13.13 1.08 9.80
N LEU A 132 -12.90 1.13 8.49
CA LEU A 132 -11.61 1.49 7.92
C LEU A 132 -11.66 2.88 7.30
N ASP A 133 -10.77 3.77 7.73
CA ASP A 133 -10.51 5.04 7.04
C ASP A 133 -9.48 4.81 5.92
N VAL A 134 -9.94 4.10 4.88
CA VAL A 134 -9.12 3.64 3.75
C VAL A 134 -8.50 4.85 3.02
N GLY A 135 -9.28 5.90 2.78
CA GLY A 135 -8.83 7.10 2.07
C GLY A 135 -7.72 7.85 2.83
N ARG A 136 -7.89 8.09 4.13
CA ARG A 136 -6.89 8.83 4.92
C ARG A 136 -5.59 8.03 5.08
N LEU A 137 -5.67 6.71 5.20
CA LEU A 137 -4.47 5.86 5.22
C LEU A 137 -3.72 5.99 3.89
N SER A 138 -4.39 5.77 2.76
CA SER A 138 -3.75 5.82 1.43
C SER A 138 -3.20 7.19 1.06
N GLN A 139 -3.82 8.27 1.57
CA GLN A 139 -3.28 9.62 1.42
C GLN A 139 -1.97 9.81 2.22
N SER A 140 -1.84 9.13 3.36
CA SER A 140 -0.69 9.24 4.27
C SER A 140 0.49 8.35 3.82
N LEU A 141 0.20 7.28 3.07
CA LEU A 141 1.20 6.38 2.53
C LEU A 141 2.10 7.05 1.48
N TYR A 142 3.33 6.56 1.42
CA TYR A 142 4.30 6.98 0.42
C TYR A 142 3.96 6.38 -0.95
N PHE A 143 3.93 7.24 -1.96
CA PHE A 143 3.93 6.86 -3.36
C PHE A 143 4.92 7.76 -4.10
N TYR A 144 5.64 7.18 -5.04
CA TYR A 144 6.71 7.79 -5.80
C TYR A 144 6.17 8.87 -6.73
N GLN A 145 6.96 9.93 -6.83
CA GLN A 145 6.77 11.01 -7.78
C GLN A 145 8.16 11.54 -8.18
N ASP A 146 8.35 11.87 -9.45
CA ASP A 146 9.64 12.36 -9.95
C ASP A 146 9.99 13.70 -9.27
N PRO A 147 11.24 13.89 -8.80
CA PRO A 147 11.64 15.12 -8.14
C PRO A 147 11.40 16.37 -9.01
N GLY A 148 10.83 17.42 -8.40
CA GLY A 148 10.59 18.70 -9.08
C GLY A 148 9.32 18.77 -9.93
N THR A 149 8.50 17.73 -9.93
CA THR A 149 7.21 17.71 -10.63
C THR A 149 6.07 18.26 -9.77
N GLU A 150 4.95 18.63 -10.39
CA GLU A 150 3.79 19.15 -9.65
C GLU A 150 3.16 18.06 -8.80
N PRO A 151 2.91 18.27 -7.50
CA PRO A 151 2.29 17.27 -6.64
C PRO A 151 0.97 16.76 -7.22
N VAL A 152 0.79 15.44 -7.29
CA VAL A 152 -0.46 14.84 -7.77
C VAL A 152 -1.62 15.10 -6.81
N GLU A 153 -2.79 15.41 -7.36
CA GLU A 153 -4.06 15.27 -6.65
C GLU A 153 -4.51 13.80 -6.74
N ARG A 154 -4.51 13.10 -5.60
CA ARG A 154 -4.78 11.66 -5.57
C ARG A 154 -6.29 11.39 -5.56
N HIS A 155 -6.78 10.76 -6.62
CA HIS A 155 -8.15 10.22 -6.69
C HIS A 155 -8.11 8.71 -6.61
N TRP A 156 -8.92 8.09 -5.74
CA TRP A 156 -8.92 6.64 -5.53
C TRP A 156 -10.22 6.03 -6.06
N PRO A 157 -10.25 5.57 -7.32
CA PRO A 157 -11.48 5.08 -7.96
C PRO A 157 -11.86 3.63 -7.60
N SER A 158 -10.95 2.81 -7.07
CA SER A 158 -11.24 1.40 -6.77
C SER A 158 -10.91 1.03 -5.34
N ILE A 159 -11.75 0.17 -4.77
CA ILE A 159 -11.53 -0.51 -3.50
C ILE A 159 -11.85 -1.98 -3.78
N ASP A 160 -10.86 -2.85 -3.67
CA ASP A 160 -11.04 -4.27 -3.94
C ASP A 160 -10.77 -5.12 -2.68
N LEU A 161 -11.53 -6.20 -2.55
CA LEU A 161 -11.44 -7.11 -1.41
C LEU A 161 -11.44 -8.54 -1.89
N GLY A 162 -10.40 -9.28 -1.51
CA GLY A 162 -10.30 -10.69 -1.84
C GLY A 162 -9.06 -11.32 -1.23
N THR A 163 -8.81 -12.55 -1.67
CA THR A 163 -7.61 -13.33 -1.33
C THR A 163 -6.71 -13.42 -2.54
N GLU A 164 -5.53 -12.83 -2.46
CA GLU A 164 -4.46 -13.04 -3.43
C GLU A 164 -3.80 -14.41 -3.18
N ILE A 165 -3.59 -15.19 -4.25
CA ILE A 165 -2.94 -16.49 -4.20
C ILE A 165 -1.68 -16.42 -5.06
N TYR A 166 -0.53 -16.27 -4.38
CA TYR A 166 0.77 -16.22 -5.05
C TYR A 166 1.10 -17.56 -5.73
N MET A 167 1.87 -17.48 -6.82
CA MET A 167 2.29 -18.59 -7.69
C MET A 167 2.87 -19.77 -6.90
N SER A 168 2.01 -20.68 -6.50
CA SER A 168 2.35 -21.97 -5.91
C SER A 168 1.44 -23.03 -6.55
N GLY A 169 1.63 -24.31 -6.22
CA GLY A 169 0.85 -25.41 -6.81
C GLY A 169 -0.65 -25.34 -6.48
N ASN A 170 -1.30 -26.49 -6.30
CA ASN A 170 -2.73 -26.53 -5.98
C ASN A 170 -3.00 -25.90 -4.59
N GLN A 171 -3.52 -24.68 -4.57
CA GLN A 171 -3.99 -23.97 -3.37
C GLN A 171 -5.51 -23.85 -3.39
N VAL A 172 -6.12 -23.97 -2.22
CA VAL A 172 -7.54 -23.68 -2.00
C VAL A 172 -7.63 -22.68 -0.86
N ALA A 173 -8.22 -21.52 -1.12
CA ALA A 173 -8.51 -20.52 -0.11
C ALA A 173 -10.03 -20.45 0.11
N GLU A 174 -10.44 -20.45 1.38
CA GLU A 174 -11.81 -20.18 1.79
C GLU A 174 -11.81 -18.93 2.66
N TRP A 175 -12.70 -18.00 2.35
CA TRP A 175 -12.88 -16.77 3.11
C TRP A 175 -14.35 -16.37 3.11
N THR A 176 -14.74 -15.54 4.07
CA THR A 176 -16.10 -15.01 4.16
C THR A 176 -16.01 -13.55 4.57
N VAL A 177 -16.76 -12.73 3.86
CA VAL A 177 -17.04 -11.33 4.20
C VAL A 177 -18.55 -11.16 4.24
N SER A 178 -19.02 -10.44 5.24
CA SER A 178 -20.40 -9.98 5.35
C SER A 178 -20.39 -8.49 5.69
N ASP A 179 -21.54 -7.82 5.50
CA ASP A 179 -21.75 -6.43 5.95
C ASP A 179 -20.68 -5.47 5.40
N PHE A 180 -20.38 -5.60 4.11
CA PHE A 180 -19.41 -4.77 3.40
C PHE A 180 -20.07 -3.52 2.84
N ASP A 181 -19.92 -2.41 3.56
CA ASP A 181 -20.43 -1.09 3.18
C ASP A 181 -19.27 -0.15 2.80
N ILE A 182 -19.46 0.63 1.72
CA ILE A 182 -18.56 1.73 1.34
C ILE A 182 -19.28 3.05 1.65
N ILE A 183 -18.77 3.80 2.61
CA ILE A 183 -19.33 5.09 3.03
C ILE A 183 -18.44 6.20 2.49
N ILE A 184 -18.99 6.99 1.57
CA ILE A 184 -18.32 8.20 1.05
C ILE A 184 -18.87 9.39 1.84
N PRO A 185 -18.04 10.15 2.58
CA PRO A 185 -18.48 11.36 3.25
C PRO A 185 -19.12 12.30 2.23
N ARG A 186 -20.23 12.95 2.59
CA ARG A 186 -20.79 13.99 1.73
C ARG A 186 -19.86 15.20 1.79
N ASP A 187 -19.58 15.79 0.64
CA ASP A 187 -18.97 17.12 0.59
C ASP A 187 -19.95 18.09 1.26
N ASP A 188 -19.61 18.54 2.47
CA ASP A 188 -20.23 19.73 3.06
C ASP A 188 -19.68 20.94 2.28
N ASN A 189 -20.26 21.19 1.10
CA ASN A 189 -20.01 22.38 0.27
C ASN A 189 -20.19 23.68 1.08
#